data_AF-A0A973W485-F1
#
_entry.id   AF-A0A973W485-F1
#
_cell.length_a   1.000
_cell.length_b   1.000
_cell.length_c   1.000
_cell.angle_alpha   90.00
_cell.angle_beta   90.00
_cell.angle_gamma   90.00
#
_symmetry.space_group_name_H-M   'P 1'
#
loop_
_entity.id
_entity.type
_entity.pdbx_description
1 polymer ?
#
loop_
_entity_poly.entity_id
_entity_poly.type
_entity_poly.pdbx_seq_one_letter_code
_entity_poly.pdbx_strand_id
1 'polypeptide(L)'
;MSRKRLPNKRLSVAFSFEFEGHRYRASATRFADGGLAEIFLDAGKFNSPLQQHAETAAVLVSLLLQHGVSVDTIRHSIRGPIAIAIDLAEAP
;
A
#
# COMPACT_ATOMS: atom_id res chain seq x y z
N MET A 1 -8.72 0.15 20.46
CA MET A 1 -8.29 -0.83 19.43
C MET A 1 -6.77 -0.92 19.44
N SER A 2 -6.21 -2.13 19.35
CA SER A 2 -4.75 -2.33 19.37
C SER A 2 -4.23 -2.60 17.96
N ARG A 3 -3.17 -1.90 17.54
CA ARG A 3 -2.49 -2.07 16.25
C ARG A 3 -1.78 -3.42 16.22
N LYS A 4 -2.05 -4.26 15.20
CA LYS A 4 -1.30 -5.50 14.94
C LYS A 4 0.12 -5.11 14.53
N ARG A 5 1.08 -5.30 15.44
CA ARG A 5 2.49 -4.95 15.20
C ARG A 5 3.14 -5.98 14.28
N LEU A 6 3.94 -5.47 13.35
CA LEU A 6 4.77 -6.29 12.47
C LEU A 6 6.12 -6.57 13.13
N PRO A 7 6.75 -7.72 12.82
CA PRO A 7 8.12 -8.00 13.24
C PRO A 7 9.09 -7.04 12.55
N ASN A 8 10.23 -6.78 13.23
CA ASN A 8 11.28 -5.91 12.70
C ASN A 8 11.86 -6.42 11.37
N LYS A 9 11.90 -7.75 11.18
CA LYS A 9 12.27 -8.39 9.91
C LYS A 9 11.01 -8.95 9.27
N ARG A 10 10.70 -8.50 8.05
CA ARG A 10 9.57 -8.97 7.25
C ARG A 10 9.96 -8.96 5.77
N LEU A 11 9.41 -9.92 5.02
CA LEU A 11 9.53 -9.93 3.58
C LEU A 11 8.80 -8.71 3.02
N SER A 12 9.44 -8.00 2.11
CA SER A 12 8.85 -6.90 1.35
C SER A 12 9.03 -7.18 -0.14
N VAL A 13 7.94 -7.13 -0.89
CA VAL A 13 7.95 -7.26 -2.34
C VAL A 13 7.82 -5.87 -2.93
N ALA A 14 8.75 -5.50 -3.81
CA ALA A 14 8.74 -4.23 -4.51
C ALA A 14 8.31 -4.44 -5.96
N PHE A 15 7.48 -3.55 -6.48
CA PHE A 15 7.01 -3.57 -7.85
C PHE A 15 6.76 -2.15 -8.37
N SER A 16 6.56 -2.02 -9.67
CA SER A 16 6.27 -0.74 -10.32
C SER A 16 5.11 -0.89 -11.28
N PHE A 17 4.36 0.19 -11.44
CA PHE A 17 3.25 0.28 -12.40
C PHE A 17 3.10 1.72 -12.89
N GLU A 18 2.31 1.91 -13.94
CA GLU A 18 1.97 3.22 -14.46
C GLU A 18 0.50 3.54 -14.19
N PHE A 19 0.23 4.81 -13.89
CA PHE A 19 -1.12 5.34 -13.76
C PHE A 19 -1.12 6.81 -14.20
N GLU A 20 -2.01 7.17 -15.11
CA GLU A 20 -2.16 8.54 -15.66
C GLU A 20 -0.83 9.18 -16.12
N GLY A 21 0.03 8.39 -16.78
CA GLY A 21 1.33 8.86 -17.29
C GLY A 21 2.43 9.03 -16.24
N HIS A 22 2.16 8.65 -14.99
CA HIS A 22 3.14 8.64 -13.92
C HIS A 22 3.55 7.21 -13.55
N ARG A 23 4.86 6.99 -13.41
CA ARG A 23 5.39 5.73 -12.87
C ARG A 23 5.38 5.77 -11.35
N TYR A 24 4.77 4.75 -10.76
CA TYR A 24 4.71 4.52 -9.33
C TYR A 24 5.63 3.37 -8.94
N ARG A 25 6.31 3.52 -7.79
CA ARG A 25 7.04 2.44 -7.13
C ARG A 25 6.30 2.07 -5.85
N ALA A 26 5.91 0.81 -5.75
CA ALA A 26 5.24 0.28 -4.58
C ALA A 26 6.12 -0.74 -3.86
N SER A 27 5.92 -0.87 -2.55
CA SER A 27 6.37 -2.06 -1.81
C SER A 27 5.29 -2.52 -0.86
N ALA A 28 5.14 -3.83 -0.72
CA ALA A 28 4.12 -4.47 0.08
C ALA A 28 4.73 -5.50 1.02
N THR A 29 4.22 -5.56 2.25
CA THR A 29 4.62 -6.57 3.24
C THR A 29 3.40 -7.33 3.73
N ARG A 30 3.61 -8.57 4.19
CA ARG A 30 2.56 -9.46 4.67
C ARG A 30 2.72 -9.77 6.15
N PHE A 31 1.60 -10.05 6.81
CA PHE A 31 1.58 -10.66 8.13
C PHE A 31 2.04 -12.13 8.05
N ALA A 32 2.28 -12.75 9.20
CA ALA A 32 2.67 -14.16 9.27
C ALA A 32 1.61 -15.13 8.71
N ASP A 33 0.34 -14.71 8.68
CA ASP A 33 -0.79 -15.43 8.08
C ASP A 33 -0.89 -15.23 6.56
N GLY A 34 0.02 -14.46 5.96
CA GLY A 34 0.04 -14.16 4.53
C GLY A 34 -0.83 -12.96 4.13
N GLY A 35 -1.67 -12.42 5.03
CA GLY A 35 -2.50 -11.25 4.71
C GLY A 35 -1.66 -9.99 4.47
N LEU A 36 -2.11 -9.12 3.56
CA LEU A 36 -1.45 -7.83 3.31
C LEU A 36 -1.42 -6.98 4.60
N ALA A 37 -0.25 -6.45 4.94
CA ALA A 37 -0.02 -5.75 6.20
C ALA A 37 0.38 -4.29 6.05
N GLU A 38 1.25 -3.99 5.10
CA GLU A 38 1.65 -2.63 4.74
C GLU A 38 1.79 -2.53 3.23
N ILE A 39 1.48 -1.34 2.73
CA ILE A 39 1.80 -0.91 1.38
C ILE A 39 2.38 0.49 1.44
N PHE A 40 3.44 0.72 0.67
CA PHE A 40 4.07 2.02 0.48
C PHE A 40 4.03 2.36 -1.00
N LEU A 41 3.89 3.65 -1.31
CA LEU A 41 3.79 4.13 -2.67
C LEU A 41 4.55 5.44 -2.80
N ASP A 42 5.39 5.53 -3.82
CA ASP A 42 6.19 6.70 -4.16
C ASP A 42 6.08 6.98 -5.66
N ALA A 43 6.04 8.26 -6.03
CA ALA A 43 5.92 8.71 -7.42
C ALA A 43 6.34 10.16 -7.61
N GLY A 44 6.78 10.47 -8.83
CA GLY A 44 7.09 11.83 -9.23
C GLY A 44 8.33 12.42 -8.57
N LYS A 45 8.38 13.75 -8.53
CA LYS A 45 9.49 14.51 -7.94
C LYS A 45 9.33 14.59 -6.42
N PHE A 46 10.45 14.61 -5.72
CA PHE A 46 10.48 14.86 -4.28
C PHE A 46 9.71 16.14 -3.90
N ASN A 47 8.87 16.06 -2.87
CA ASN A 47 7.96 17.12 -2.40
C ASN A 47 6.93 17.61 -3.43
N SER A 48 6.65 16.83 -4.48
CA SER A 48 5.53 17.14 -5.37
C SER A 48 4.20 16.72 -4.72
N PRO A 49 3.08 17.38 -5.07
CA PRO A 49 1.76 16.95 -4.62
C PRO A 49 1.47 15.48 -4.95
N LEU A 50 1.92 15.02 -6.12
CA LEU A 50 1.78 13.63 -6.54
C LEU A 50 2.44 12.65 -5.55
N GLN A 51 3.69 12.94 -5.18
CA GLN A 51 4.42 12.13 -4.20
C GLN A 51 3.69 12.13 -2.85
N GLN A 52 3.36 13.33 -2.35
CA GLN A 52 2.73 13.48 -1.04
C GLN A 52 1.39 12.75 -0.96
N HIS A 53 0.57 12.80 -2.02
CA HIS A 53 -0.70 12.09 -2.07
C HIS A 53 -0.52 10.57 -2.18
N ALA A 54 0.46 10.09 -2.95
CA ALA A 54 0.79 8.67 -3.05
C ALA A 54 1.22 8.09 -1.69
N GLU A 55 2.17 8.75 -1.02
CA GLU A 55 2.68 8.34 0.29
C GLU A 55 1.56 8.41 1.34
N THR A 56 0.78 9.49 1.37
CA THR A 56 -0.33 9.66 2.32
C THR A 56 -1.36 8.54 2.16
N ALA A 57 -1.79 8.25 0.93
CA ALA A 57 -2.76 7.18 0.68
C ALA A 57 -2.23 5.81 1.14
N ALA A 58 -0.96 5.51 0.83
CA ALA A 58 -0.34 4.24 1.20
C ALA A 58 -0.18 4.08 2.73
N VAL A 59 0.20 5.15 3.43
CA VAL A 59 0.28 5.17 4.90
C VAL A 59 -1.09 4.97 5.53
N LEU A 60 -2.13 5.63 5.02
CA LEU A 60 -3.50 5.46 5.54
C LEU A 60 -3.99 4.02 5.33
N VAL A 61 -3.77 3.42 4.15
CA VAL A 61 -4.12 2.01 3.90
C VAL A 61 -3.35 1.08 4.85
N SER A 62 -2.04 1.28 5.03
CA SER A 62 -1.25 0.50 5.97
C SER A 62 -1.79 0.57 7.41
N LEU A 63 -2.23 1.75 7.85
CA LEU A 63 -2.85 1.92 9.16
C LEU A 63 -4.17 1.16 9.27
N LEU A 64 -5.02 1.19 8.23
CA LEU A 64 -6.28 0.45 8.19
C LEU A 64 -6.06 -1.06 8.29
N LEU A 65 -5.13 -1.60 7.50
CA LEU A 65 -4.75 -3.02 7.52
C LEU A 65 -4.28 -3.46 8.91
N GLN A 66 -3.45 -2.64 9.55
CA GLN A 66 -2.92 -2.95 10.89
C GLN A 66 -3.97 -2.81 12.01
N HIS A 67 -5.09 -2.15 11.74
CA HIS A 67 -6.25 -2.12 12.62
C HIS A 67 -7.34 -3.13 12.22
N GLY A 68 -7.03 -4.04 11.29
CA GLY A 68 -7.86 -5.19 10.95
C GLY A 68 -8.97 -4.90 9.93
N VAL A 69 -8.92 -3.77 9.23
CA VAL A 69 -9.84 -3.54 8.10
C VAL A 69 -9.43 -4.47 6.96
N SER A 70 -10.40 -5.20 6.40
CA SER A 70 -10.11 -6.16 5.33
C SER A 70 -9.70 -5.46 4.02
N VAL A 71 -8.85 -6.13 3.25
CA VAL A 71 -8.41 -5.65 1.93
C VAL A 71 -9.61 -5.38 1.03
N ASP A 72 -10.62 -6.25 1.02
CA ASP A 72 -11.83 -6.07 0.20
C ASP A 72 -12.62 -4.81 0.58
N THR A 73 -12.72 -4.49 1.88
CA THR A 73 -13.39 -3.26 2.36
C THR A 73 -12.66 -2.02 1.86
N ILE A 74 -11.33 -2.03 1.95
CA ILE A 74 -10.48 -0.93 1.49
C ILE A 74 -10.60 -0.78 -0.03
N ARG A 75 -10.44 -1.89 -0.77
CA ARG A 75 -10.54 -1.94 -2.24
C ARG A 75 -11.87 -1.39 -2.74
N HIS A 76 -12.98 -1.71 -2.08
CA HIS A 76 -14.29 -1.19 -2.43
C HIS A 76 -14.38 0.34 -2.27
N SER A 77 -13.67 0.91 -1.30
CA SER A 77 -13.82 2.29 -0.84
C SER A 77 -12.85 3.30 -1.49
N ILE A 78 -11.77 2.84 -2.12
CA ILE A 78 -10.72 3.72 -2.66
C ILE A 78 -10.56 3.59 -4.17
N ARG A 79 -9.95 4.59 -4.81
CA ARG A 79 -9.66 4.63 -6.25
C ARG A 79 -8.26 5.18 -6.50
N GLY A 80 -7.85 5.20 -7.77
CA GLY A 80 -6.56 5.74 -8.19
C GLY A 80 -5.40 4.77 -7.97
N PRO A 81 -4.16 5.27 -7.89
CA PRO A 81 -2.95 4.44 -7.96
C PRO A 81 -2.81 3.50 -6.76
N ILE A 82 -3.34 3.87 -5.59
CA ILE A 82 -3.32 3.01 -4.41
C ILE A 82 -4.19 1.76 -4.56
N ALA A 83 -5.30 1.84 -5.30
CA ALA A 83 -6.16 0.69 -5.57
C ALA A 83 -5.44 -0.34 -6.46
N ILE A 84 -4.78 0.15 -7.52
CA ILE A 84 -3.96 -0.67 -8.42
C ILE A 84 -2.82 -1.33 -7.64
N ALA A 85 -2.16 -0.57 -6.75
CA ALA A 85 -1.08 -1.10 -5.93
C ALA A 85 -1.54 -2.25 -5.02
N ILE A 86 -2.75 -2.16 -4.44
CA ILE A 86 -3.34 -3.25 -3.64
C ILE A 86 -3.61 -4.48 -4.52
N ASP A 87 -4.17 -4.29 -5.71
CA ASP A 87 -4.48 -5.40 -6.62
C ASP A 87 -3.23 -6.13 -7.07
N LEU A 88 -2.16 -5.40 -7.38
CA LEU A 88 -0.86 -5.98 -7.71
C LEU A 88 -0.19 -6.65 -6.52
N ALA A 89 -0.35 -6.10 -5.31
CA ALA A 89 0.20 -6.71 -4.10
C ALA A 89 -0.49 -8.04 -3.76
N GLU A 90 -1.77 -8.17 -4.07
CA GLU A 90 -2.60 -9.36 -3.81
C GLU A 90 -2.61 -10.37 -4.97
N ALA A 91 -2.00 -10.03 -6.11
CA ALA A 91 -1.79 -10.97 -7.19
C ALA A 91 -0.92 -12.17 -6.73
N PRO A 92 -1.19 -13.38 -7.23
CA PRO A 92 -0.46 -14.60 -6.85
C PRO A 92 1.02 -14.59 -7.25
#